data_AF-A0A6L2ZWT6-F1
#
_entry.id   AF-A0A6L2ZWT6-F1
#
_cell.length_a   1.000
_cell.length_b   1.000
_cell.length_c   1.000
_cell.angle_alpha   90.00
_cell.angle_beta   90.00
_cell.angle_gamma   90.00
#
_symmetry.space_group_name_H-M   'P 1'
#
loop_
_entity.id
_entity.type
_entity.pdbx_description
1 polymer ?
#
loop_
_entity_poly.entity_id
_entity_poly.type
_entity_poly.pdbx_seq_one_letter_code
_entity_poly.pdbx_strand_id
1 'polypeptide(L)'
;MTLSSQCYQAEKEYKEVFIHFKTACCLDWDKEDAIFKAYKQALAVLVHLKRTYPNLYKIYKSYEKRIIGLYNSSVLFLRNERKKINARN
;
A
#
# COMPACT_ATOMS: atom_id res chain seq x y z
N MET A 1 1.83 17.00 25.65
CA MET A 1 1.15 16.10 24.69
C MET A 1 1.01 14.74 25.33
N THR A 2 -0.19 14.15 25.35
CA THR A 2 -0.45 12.82 25.93
C THR A 2 -0.09 11.71 24.93
N LEU A 3 0.40 10.58 25.44
CA LEU A 3 0.79 9.40 24.64
C LEU A 3 -0.34 8.92 23.69
N SER A 4 -1.60 9.11 24.10
CA SER A 4 -2.80 8.77 23.33
C SER A 4 -2.94 9.60 22.05
N SER A 5 -2.54 10.87 22.05
CA SER A 5 -2.61 11.76 20.89
C SER A 5 -1.58 11.36 19.82
N GLN A 6 -0.38 10.92 20.22
CA GLN A 6 0.65 10.45 19.30
C GLN A 6 0.28 9.10 18.65
N CYS A 7 -0.33 8.19 19.40
CA CYS A 7 -0.82 6.91 18.85
C CYS A 7 -1.92 7.12 17.80
N TYR A 8 -2.88 8.01 18.09
CA TYR A 8 -3.96 8.33 17.15
C TYR A 8 -3.43 8.96 15.85
N GLN A 9 -2.52 9.92 15.97
CA GLN A 9 -1.92 10.59 14.82
C GLN A 9 -1.13 9.61 13.94
N ALA A 10 -0.33 8.74 14.56
CA ALA A 10 0.43 7.74 13.82
C ALA A 10 -0.49 6.76 13.07
N GLU A 11 -1.55 6.26 13.72
CA GLU A 11 -2.50 5.34 13.06
C GLU A 11 -3.20 6.01 11.87
N LYS A 12 -3.54 7.30 11.99
CA LYS A 12 -4.08 8.10 10.89
C LYS A 12 -3.09 8.16 9.72
N GLU A 13 -1.83 8.45 9.96
CA GLU A 13 -0.80 8.52 8.91
C GLU A 13 -0.59 7.16 8.23
N TYR A 14 -0.51 6.07 9.00
CA TYR A 14 -0.44 4.72 8.42
C TYR A 14 -1.65 4.39 7.54
N LYS A 15 -2.86 4.80 7.99
CA LYS A 15 -4.10 4.62 7.24
C LYS A 15 -4.11 5.42 5.93
N GLU A 16 -3.65 6.66 5.97
CA GLU A 16 -3.55 7.53 4.80
C GLU A 16 -2.63 6.92 3.73
N VAL A 17 -1.45 6.41 4.11
CA VAL A 17 -0.55 5.71 3.19
C VAL A 17 -1.26 4.55 2.48
N PHE A 18 -2.02 3.75 3.23
CA PHE A 18 -2.77 2.64 2.64
C PHE A 18 -3.90 3.12 1.72
N ILE A 19 -4.63 4.18 2.08
CA ILE A 19 -5.67 4.75 1.22
C ILE A 19 -5.07 5.27 -0.08
N HIS A 20 -3.97 6.03 -0.02
CA HIS A 20 -3.29 6.52 -1.23
C HIS A 20 -2.83 5.39 -2.14
N PHE A 21 -2.22 4.34 -1.57
CA PHE A 21 -1.82 3.18 -2.36
C PHE A 21 -3.02 2.46 -2.98
N LYS A 22 -4.10 2.26 -2.22
CA LYS A 22 -5.33 1.64 -2.73
C LYS A 22 -5.93 2.46 -3.88
N THR A 23 -6.00 3.77 -3.73
CA THR A 23 -6.51 4.67 -4.76
C THR A 23 -5.66 4.58 -6.03
N ALA A 24 -4.33 4.56 -5.92
CA ALA A 24 -3.44 4.39 -7.07
C ALA A 24 -3.68 3.05 -7.79
N CYS A 25 -3.87 1.96 -7.05
CA CYS A 25 -4.20 0.65 -7.64
C CYS A 25 -5.53 0.65 -8.41
N CYS A 26 -6.49 1.49 -7.99
CA CYS A 26 -7.77 1.62 -8.69
C CYS A 26 -7.69 2.52 -9.93
N LEU A 27 -6.91 3.60 -9.87
CA LEU A 27 -6.79 4.56 -10.97
C LEU A 27 -5.91 4.03 -12.10
N ASP A 28 -4.79 3.39 -11.76
CA ASP A 28 -3.82 2.84 -12.71
C ASP A 28 -3.92 1.30 -12.80
N TRP A 29 -5.14 0.77 -12.67
CA TRP A 29 -5.40 -0.66 -12.57
C TRP A 29 -4.92 -1.47 -13.78
N ASP A 30 -4.67 -0.84 -14.92
CA ASP A 30 -4.20 -1.40 -16.19
C ASP A 30 -2.68 -1.27 -16.41
N LYS A 31 -1.98 -0.51 -15.55
CA LYS A 31 -0.55 -0.16 -15.68
C LYS A 31 0.30 -0.76 -14.56
N GLU A 32 0.88 -1.93 -14.83
CA GLU A 32 1.75 -2.64 -13.86
C GLU A 32 2.90 -1.76 -13.32
N ASP A 33 3.54 -0.94 -14.16
CA ASP A 33 4.63 -0.05 -13.75
C ASP A 33 4.17 1.05 -12.79
N ALA A 34 2.98 1.61 -13.02
CA ALA A 34 2.40 2.64 -12.15
C ALA A 34 2.05 2.06 -10.77
N ILE A 35 1.46 0.86 -10.74
CA ILE A 35 1.17 0.12 -9.50
C ILE A 35 2.47 -0.20 -8.75
N PHE A 36 3.52 -0.62 -9.46
CA PHE A 36 4.84 -0.89 -8.86
C PHE A 36 5.48 0.37 -8.27
N LYS A 37 5.38 1.52 -8.95
CA LYS A 37 5.87 2.80 -8.44
C LYS A 37 5.11 3.22 -7.18
N ALA A 38 3.78 3.13 -7.19
CA ALA A 38 2.94 3.44 -6.04
C ALA A 38 3.25 2.52 -4.84
N TYR A 39 3.49 1.24 -5.09
CA TYR A 39 3.91 0.27 -4.07
C TYR A 39 5.24 0.66 -3.42
N LYS A 40 6.26 0.98 -4.22
CA LYS A 40 7.56 1.44 -3.71
C LYS A 40 7.43 2.71 -2.87
N GLN A 41 6.64 3.67 -3.33
CA GLN A 41 6.38 4.91 -2.58
C GLN A 41 5.71 4.61 -1.23
N ALA A 42 4.66 3.79 -1.22
CA ALA A 42 3.95 3.44 -0.01
C ALA A 42 4.84 2.73 1.02
N LEU A 43 5.71 1.81 0.58
CA LEU A 43 6.69 1.16 1.46
C LEU A 43 7.72 2.15 2.02
N ALA A 44 8.22 3.08 1.21
CA ALA A 44 9.18 4.08 1.67
C ALA A 44 8.58 4.95 2.78
N VAL A 45 7.32 5.37 2.63
CA VAL A 45 6.61 6.14 3.67
C VAL A 45 6.35 5.27 4.90
N LEU A 46 5.94 4.01 4.75
CA LEU A 46 5.79 3.10 5.90
C LEU A 46 7.08 2.92 6.69
N VAL A 47 8.23 2.80 6.02
CA VAL A 47 9.54 2.68 6.67
C VAL A 47 9.90 3.97 7.39
N HIS A 48 9.56 5.13 6.82
CA HIS A 48 9.73 6.41 7.50
C HIS A 48 8.88 6.47 8.78
N LEU A 49 7.58 6.15 8.70
CA LEU A 49 6.67 6.14 9.85
C LEU A 49 7.11 5.16 10.94
N LYS A 50 7.68 4.00 10.57
CA LYS A 50 8.25 3.04 11.53
C LYS A 50 9.39 3.67 12.35
N ARG A 51 10.22 4.51 11.73
CA ARG A 51 11.32 5.22 12.41
C ARG A 51 10.79 6.35 13.30
N THR A 52 9.77 7.06 12.86
CA THR A 52 9.11 8.13 13.62
C THR A 52 8.34 7.58 14.83
N TYR A 53 7.70 6.42 14.68
CA TYR A 53 6.86 5.79 15.70
C TYR A 53 7.32 4.35 16.03
N PRO A 54 8.50 4.17 16.64
CA PRO A 54 9.09 2.85 16.85
C PRO A 54 8.24 1.92 17.74
N ASN A 55 7.47 2.50 18.68
CA ASN A 55 6.61 1.76 19.61
C ASN A 55 5.34 1.20 18.95
N LEU A 56 5.04 1.59 17.71
CA LEU A 56 3.83 1.18 16.98
C LEU A 56 4.11 0.11 15.93
N TYR A 57 5.12 -0.74 16.17
CA TYR A 57 5.52 -1.81 15.26
C TYR A 57 4.37 -2.73 14.82
N LYS A 58 3.42 -3.04 15.72
CA LYS A 58 2.23 -3.85 15.39
C LYS A 58 1.36 -3.18 14.31
N ILE A 59 1.16 -1.87 14.40
CA ILE A 59 0.38 -1.09 13.43
C ILE A 59 1.13 -1.07 12.09
N TYR A 60 2.41 -0.73 12.10
CA TYR A 60 3.28 -0.79 10.91
C TYR A 60 3.18 -2.14 10.20
N LYS A 61 3.35 -3.26 10.94
CA LYS A 61 3.30 -4.61 10.35
C LYS A 61 1.94 -4.97 9.76
N SER A 62 0.85 -4.48 10.36
CA SER A 62 -0.49 -4.67 9.81
C SER A 62 -0.63 -3.99 8.44
N TYR A 63 -0.23 -2.72 8.35
CA TYR A 63 -0.32 -1.96 7.10
C TYR A 63 0.66 -2.45 6.02
N GLU A 64 1.88 -2.85 6.41
CA GLU A 64 2.84 -3.49 5.49
C GLU A 64 2.24 -4.73 4.83
N LYS A 65 1.65 -5.64 5.63
CA LYS A 65 0.98 -6.84 5.09
C LYS A 65 -0.16 -6.49 4.14
N ARG A 66 -0.98 -5.49 4.47
CA ARG A 66 -2.11 -5.05 3.63
C ARG A 66 -1.64 -4.47 2.30
N ILE A 67 -0.58 -3.66 2.30
CA ILE A 67 0.01 -3.09 1.09
C ILE A 67 0.60 -4.18 0.20
N ILE A 68 1.39 -5.10 0.75
CA ILE A 68 1.95 -6.23 0.01
C ILE A 68 0.85 -7.11 -0.58
N GLY A 69 -0.17 -7.46 0.23
CA GLY A 69 -1.28 -8.27 -0.21
C GLY A 69 -2.06 -7.63 -1.36
N LEU A 70 -2.36 -6.32 -1.24
CA LEU A 70 -3.05 -5.58 -2.29
C LEU A 70 -2.20 -5.51 -3.58
N TYR A 71 -0.92 -5.17 -3.48
CA TYR A 71 0.00 -5.15 -4.63
C TYR A 71 -0.01 -6.48 -5.39
N ASN A 72 0.17 -7.60 -4.68
CA ASN A 72 0.18 -8.93 -5.28
C ASN A 72 -1.15 -9.25 -5.98
N SER A 73 -2.28 -8.90 -5.36
CA SER A 73 -3.60 -9.13 -5.95
C SER A 73 -3.82 -8.28 -7.21
N SER A 74 -3.41 -7.00 -7.20
CA SER A 74 -3.51 -6.10 -8.35
C SER A 74 -2.66 -6.59 -9.52
N VAL A 75 -1.41 -7.00 -9.28
CA VAL A 75 -0.52 -7.54 -10.32
C VAL A 75 -1.06 -8.87 -10.87
N LEU A 76 -1.57 -9.75 -10.01
CA LEU A 76 -2.16 -11.01 -10.45
C LEU A 76 -3.40 -10.78 -11.34
N PHE A 77 -4.27 -9.86 -10.93
CA PHE A 77 -5.45 -9.46 -11.71
C PHE A 77 -5.04 -8.96 -13.10
N LEU A 78 -4.09 -8.02 -13.16
CA LEU A 78 -3.51 -7.49 -14.40
C LEU A 78 -3.01 -8.58 -15.35
N ARG A 79 -2.21 -9.52 -14.82
CA ARG A 79 -1.65 -10.62 -15.61
C ARG A 79 -2.74 -11.52 -16.17
N ASN A 80 -3.78 -11.79 -15.39
CA ASN A 80 -4.91 -12.60 -15.83
C ASN A 80 -5.72 -11.88 -16.92
N GLU A 81 -5.97 -10.58 -16.79
CA GLU A 81 -6.67 -9.80 -17.81
C GLU A 81 -5.88 -9.74 -19.12
N ARG A 82 -4.56 -9.53 -19.06
CA ARG A 82 -3.67 -9.60 -20.24
C ARG A 82 -3.72 -10.97 -20.94
N LYS A 83 -3.72 -12.07 -20.17
CA LYS A 83 -3.86 -13.43 -20.73
C LYS A 83 -5.20 -13.62 -21.45
N LYS A 84 -6.31 -13.13 -20.88
CA LYS A 84 -7.62 -13.22 -21.51
C LYS A 84 -7.69 -12.44 -22.82
N ILE A 85 -7.09 -11.24 -22.87
CA ILE A 85 -7.02 -10.44 -24.10
C ILE A 85 -6.22 -11.18 -25.17
N ASN A 86 -5.05 -11.72 -24.82
CA ASN A 86 -4.21 -12.46 -25.77
C ASN A 86 -4.84 -13.78 -26.25
N ALA A 87 -5.74 -14.39 -25.47
CA ALA A 87 -6.45 -15.60 -25.88
C ALA A 87 -7.68 -15.32 -26.77
N ARG A 88 -8.12 -14.07 -26.86
CA ARG A 88 -9.25 -13.62 -27.70
C ARG A 88 -8.82 -13.06 -29.05
N ASN A 89 -7.55 -12.74 -29.20
CA ASN A 89 -6.92 -12.27 -30.44
C ASN A 89 -6.18 -13.43 -31.10
#